data_AF-A0A0N4USU0-F1
#
_entry.id   AF-A0A0N4USU0-F1
#
_cell.length_a   1.000
_cell.length_b   1.000
_cell.length_c   1.000
_cell.angle_alpha   90.00
_cell.angle_beta   90.00
_cell.angle_gamma   90.00
#
_symmetry.space_group_name_H-M   'P 1'
#
loop_
_entity.id
_entity.type
_entity.pdbx_description
1 polymer ?
#
loop_
_entity_poly.entity_id
_entity_poly.type
_entity_poly.pdbx_seq_one_letter_code
_entity_poly.pdbx_strand_id
1 'polypeptide(L)'
;MAMIANLPTIERILVTGDQYQLPSYSSAVPGKIISLRHEGAIEKLIGNSVFRCVSLNKNFRSHPILVEALSVASYNGQLVPERTSEKRHQWRVLGFPTPTDSLPVLTLQTTGWKQLTLERSWSNDLHNEATLRLRRFIVDKIPSAPVVLSCYYSTSVARITALDPESQVFSINRHQDRDCDSAIIVTTRITQESVRQNVDFVLDP
;
A
#
# COMPACT_ATOMS: atom_id res chain seq x y z
N MET A 1 7.96 0.48 25.33
CA MET A 1 9.33 0.89 25.72
C MET A 1 9.84 0.19 26.98
N ALA A 2 9.00 -0.04 28.01
CA ALA A 2 9.41 -0.78 29.22
C ALA A 2 10.08 -2.15 28.94
N MET A 3 9.69 -2.82 27.86
CA MET A 3 10.26 -4.12 27.49
C MET A 3 11.71 -4.07 26.98
N ILE A 4 12.11 -3.00 26.27
CA ILE A 4 13.49 -2.84 25.76
C ILE A 4 14.38 -2.21 26.83
N ALA A 5 13.84 -1.30 27.64
CA ALA A 5 14.56 -0.64 28.74
C ALA A 5 15.03 -1.60 29.84
N ASN A 6 14.45 -2.80 29.94
CA ASN A 6 14.80 -3.81 30.94
C ASN A 6 15.81 -4.85 30.43
N LEU A 7 16.30 -4.73 29.19
CA LEU A 7 17.33 -5.62 28.68
C LEU A 7 18.69 -5.18 29.24
N PRO A 8 19.37 -6.02 30.06
CA PRO A 8 20.67 -5.66 30.59
C PRO A 8 21.65 -5.46 29.43
N THR A 9 22.54 -4.46 29.54
CA THR A 9 23.64 -4.13 28.59
C THR A 9 23.32 -3.31 27.33
N ILE A 10 22.08 -2.85 27.12
CA ILE A 10 21.78 -1.97 25.99
C ILE A 10 22.19 -0.52 26.29
N GLU A 11 23.24 -0.04 25.63
CA GLU A 11 23.71 1.35 25.77
C GLU A 11 23.07 2.32 24.78
N ARG A 12 22.68 1.84 23.59
CA ARG A 12 22.13 2.66 22.49
C ARG A 12 21.06 1.90 21.73
N ILE A 13 19.97 2.58 21.40
CA ILE A 13 18.85 2.04 20.62
C ILE A 13 18.62 2.97 19.44
N LEU A 14 18.59 2.41 18.24
CA LEU A 14 18.09 3.07 17.04
C LEU A 14 16.74 2.44 16.69
N VAL A 15 15.69 3.26 16.62
CA VAL A 15 14.36 2.84 16.17
C VAL A 15 14.10 3.49 14.83
N THR A 16 13.67 2.69 13.85
CA THR A 16 13.33 3.17 12.50
C THR A 16 11.88 2.79 12.22
N GLY A 17 11.21 3.61 11.40
CA GLY A 17 9.83 3.41 10.99
C GLY A 17 9.23 4.71 10.49
N ASP A 18 7.98 4.62 10.07
CA ASP A 18 7.22 5.72 9.50
C ASP A 18 5.84 5.74 10.16
N GLN A 19 5.49 6.85 10.80
CA GLN A 19 4.21 6.99 11.50
C GLN A 19 3.02 7.13 10.54
N TYR A 20 3.28 7.40 9.26
CA TYR A 20 2.27 7.53 8.21
C TYR A 20 2.07 6.23 7.42
N GLN A 21 2.66 5.12 7.87
CA GLN A 21 2.43 3.79 7.31
C GLN A 21 1.56 2.94 8.23
N LEU A 22 1.17 1.76 7.74
CA LEU A 22 0.27 0.85 8.44
C LEU A 22 0.72 0.58 9.89
N PRO A 23 -0.19 0.72 10.87
CA PRO A 23 0.11 0.38 12.24
C PRO A 23 0.21 -1.15 12.43
N SER A 24 0.68 -1.55 13.61
CA SER A 24 0.67 -2.96 13.98
C SER A 24 -0.76 -3.51 14.04
N TYR A 25 -0.97 -4.69 13.47
CA TYR A 25 -2.27 -5.35 13.43
C TYR A 25 -2.82 -5.64 14.84
N SER A 26 -4.05 -5.18 15.12
CA SER A 26 -4.64 -5.17 16.47
C SER A 26 -5.94 -5.95 16.62
N SER A 27 -6.40 -6.69 15.60
CA SER A 27 -7.75 -7.30 15.64
C SER A 27 -7.94 -8.40 16.70
N ALA A 28 -6.84 -8.99 17.20
CA ALA A 28 -6.87 -9.95 18.31
C ALA A 28 -6.82 -9.27 19.69
N VAL A 29 -6.67 -7.94 19.72
CA VAL A 29 -6.56 -7.15 20.95
C VAL A 29 -7.96 -6.64 21.34
N PRO A 30 -8.46 -6.95 22.56
CA PRO A 30 -9.72 -6.40 23.04
C PRO A 30 -9.74 -4.87 22.94
N GLY A 31 -10.85 -4.28 22.47
CA GLY A 31 -10.95 -2.82 22.27
C GLY A 31 -10.64 -1.98 23.52
N LYS A 32 -10.92 -2.51 24.72
CA LYS A 32 -10.53 -1.87 26.00
C LYS A 32 -9.01 -1.71 26.14
N ILE A 33 -8.22 -2.62 25.58
CA ILE A 33 -6.75 -2.56 25.57
C ILE A 33 -6.25 -1.67 24.44
N ILE A 34 -6.95 -1.61 23.30
CA ILE A 34 -6.61 -0.67 22.20
C ILE A 34 -6.67 0.79 22.71
N SER A 35 -7.67 1.11 23.54
CA SER A 35 -7.83 2.43 24.16
C SER A 35 -6.73 2.79 25.17
N LEU A 36 -5.93 1.83 25.63
CA LEU A 36 -4.78 2.05 26.51
C LEU A 36 -3.50 2.41 25.72
N ARG A 37 -3.68 3.05 24.56
CA ARG A 37 -2.64 3.53 23.64
C ARG A 37 -1.87 2.41 22.95
N HIS A 38 -2.54 1.75 22.01
CA HIS A 38 -1.91 1.00 20.93
C HIS A 38 -1.22 1.91 19.88
N GLU A 39 -0.89 3.15 20.24
CA GLU A 39 -0.02 4.05 19.47
C GLU A 39 1.31 3.33 19.20
N GLY A 40 1.76 3.42 17.96
CA GLY A 40 3.01 2.79 17.53
C GLY A 40 4.18 3.27 18.39
N ALA A 41 5.18 2.41 18.61
CA ALA A 41 6.36 2.81 19.37
C ALA A 41 7.02 4.08 18.78
N ILE A 42 7.05 4.20 17.45
CA ILE A 42 7.55 5.37 16.72
C ILE A 42 6.73 6.63 17.03
N GLU A 43 5.39 6.55 16.94
CA GLU A 43 4.50 7.66 17.21
C GLU A 43 4.71 8.23 18.63
N LYS A 44 4.80 7.36 19.63
CA LYS A 44 5.11 7.76 21.02
C LYS A 44 6.49 8.41 21.16
N LEU A 45 7.47 7.96 20.38
CA LEU A 45 8.83 8.50 20.43
C LEU A 45 8.91 9.87 19.77
N ILE A 46 8.25 10.06 18.62
CA ILE A 46 8.21 11.34 17.90
C ILE A 46 7.52 12.42 18.73
N GLY A 47 6.44 12.07 19.45
CA GLY A 47 5.73 13.00 20.34
C GLY A 47 6.53 13.41 21.59
N ASN A 48 7.67 12.76 21.87
CA ASN A 48 8.46 13.02 23.07
C ASN A 48 9.78 13.73 22.73
N SER A 49 9.85 15.01 23.10
CA SER A 49 11.01 15.89 22.88
C SER A 49 12.34 15.42 23.47
N VAL A 50 12.34 14.43 24.37
CA VAL A 50 13.56 13.83 24.92
C VAL A 50 14.32 13.04 23.86
N PHE A 51 13.63 12.51 22.84
CA PHE A 51 14.26 11.72 21.78
C PHE A 51 14.67 12.60 20.60
N ARG A 52 15.89 12.38 20.09
CA ARG A 52 16.33 12.98 18.83
C ARG A 52 15.69 12.23 17.67
N CYS A 53 14.83 12.90 16.93
CA CYS A 53 14.25 12.38 15.69
C CYS A 53 15.02 12.93 14.48
N VAL A 54 15.30 12.06 13.51
CA VAL A 54 15.85 12.44 12.20
C VAL A 54 14.86 11.98 11.15
N SER A 55 14.29 12.92 10.39
CA SER A 55 13.35 12.63 9.31
C SER A 55 14.08 12.61 7.97
N LEU A 56 13.93 11.52 7.23
CA LEU A 56 14.41 11.42 5.85
C LEU A 56 13.28 11.85 4.91
N ASN A 57 13.54 12.85 4.07
CA ASN A 57 12.51 13.50 3.26
C ASN A 57 12.71 13.34 1.75
N LYS A 58 13.73 12.60 1.30
CA LYS A 58 14.01 12.37 -0.11
C LYS A 58 13.51 10.99 -0.55
N ASN A 59 12.64 10.96 -1.55
CA ASN A 59 12.17 9.73 -2.18
C ASN A 59 13.00 9.41 -3.42
N PHE A 60 13.69 8.27 -3.37
CA PHE A 60 14.52 7.76 -4.46
C PHE A 60 13.85 6.62 -5.24
N ARG A 61 12.55 6.37 -5.01
CA ARG A 61 11.85 5.19 -5.52
C ARG A 61 10.86 5.58 -6.61
N SER A 62 9.85 6.37 -6.27
CA SER A 62 8.66 6.56 -7.12
C SER A 62 8.85 7.64 -8.18
N HIS A 63 7.93 7.68 -9.15
CA HIS A 63 7.86 8.78 -10.11
C HIS A 63 7.49 10.10 -9.40
N PRO A 64 8.04 11.28 -9.80
CA PRO A 64 7.80 12.56 -9.13
C PRO A 64 6.35 12.87 -8.81
N ILE A 65 5.46 12.73 -9.80
CA ILE A 65 4.01 12.94 -9.63
C ILE A 65 3.41 12.08 -8.49
N LEU A 66 3.86 10.83 -8.34
CA LEU A 66 3.41 9.96 -7.25
C LEU A 66 3.93 10.45 -5.90
N VAL A 67 5.20 10.88 -5.87
CA VAL A 67 5.82 11.42 -4.64
C VAL A 67 5.14 12.71 -4.21
N GLU A 68 4.82 13.61 -5.15
CA GLU A 68 4.10 14.85 -4.87
C GLU A 68 2.72 14.58 -4.28
N ALA A 69 1.97 13.65 -4.89
CA ALA A 69 0.65 13.25 -4.38
C ALA A 69 0.75 12.67 -2.97
N LEU A 70 1.67 11.72 -2.72
CA LEU A 70 1.90 11.15 -1.39
C LEU A 70 2.38 12.20 -0.39
N SER A 71 3.25 13.10 -0.81
CA SER A 71 3.80 14.15 0.03
C SER A 71 2.70 15.04 0.58
N VAL A 72 1.76 15.45 -0.28
CA VAL A 72 0.63 16.28 0.12
C VAL A 72 -0.34 15.50 0.99
N ALA A 73 -0.65 14.25 0.62
CA ALA A 73 -1.64 13.43 1.32
C ALA A 73 -1.20 13.02 2.74
N SER A 74 0.06 12.62 2.91
CA SER A 74 0.51 11.94 4.14
C SER A 74 1.66 12.64 4.84
N TYR A 75 2.45 13.49 4.14
CA TYR A 75 3.69 14.07 4.70
C TYR A 75 3.71 15.61 4.74
N ASN A 76 2.54 16.27 4.71
CA ASN A 76 2.41 17.74 4.79
C ASN A 76 3.30 18.50 3.78
N GLY A 77 3.51 17.96 2.58
CA GLY A 77 4.34 18.57 1.54
C GLY A 77 5.85 18.45 1.75
N GLN A 78 6.33 17.68 2.73
CA GLN A 78 7.75 17.59 3.05
C GLN A 78 8.55 16.55 2.24
N LEU A 79 7.89 15.58 1.61
CA LEU A 79 8.53 14.50 0.86
C LEU A 79 8.90 14.98 -0.55
N VAL A 80 10.19 14.94 -0.89
CA VAL A 80 10.74 15.48 -2.13
C VAL A 80 11.19 14.34 -3.06
N PRO A 81 10.81 14.33 -4.34
CA PRO A 81 11.34 13.37 -5.30
C PRO A 81 12.79 13.70 -5.66
N GLU A 82 13.70 12.73 -5.58
CA GLU A 82 15.07 12.91 -6.08
C GLU A 82 15.21 12.48 -7.55
N ARG A 83 14.31 11.60 -8.04
CA ARG A 83 14.35 11.14 -9.44
C ARG A 83 13.64 12.12 -10.36
N THR A 84 14.07 12.19 -11.61
CA THR A 84 13.36 12.88 -12.68
C THR A 84 12.39 11.93 -13.39
N SER A 85 11.36 12.47 -14.04
CA SER A 85 10.39 11.67 -14.82
C SER A 85 11.06 10.87 -15.94
N GLU A 86 12.14 11.37 -16.53
CA GLU A 86 12.91 10.69 -17.59
C GLU A 86 13.49 9.35 -17.11
N LYS A 87 13.89 9.27 -15.84
CA LYS A 87 14.38 8.03 -15.22
C LYS A 87 13.26 7.02 -14.92
N ARG A 88 11.99 7.35 -15.21
CA ARG A 88 10.79 6.52 -14.97
C ARG A 88 9.87 6.49 -16.21
N HIS A 89 10.43 6.14 -17.37
CA HIS A 89 9.75 6.15 -18.68
C HIS A 89 8.97 4.87 -19.02
N GLN A 90 9.01 3.82 -18.19
CA GLN A 90 8.32 2.54 -18.46
C GLN A 90 6.81 2.74 -18.74
N TRP A 91 6.18 3.71 -18.08
CA TRP A 91 4.78 4.05 -18.30
C TRP A 91 4.47 4.46 -19.75
N ARG A 92 5.38 5.16 -20.43
CA ARG A 92 5.22 5.58 -21.83
C ARG A 92 5.24 4.39 -22.80
N VAL A 93 5.97 3.34 -22.46
CA VAL A 93 6.08 2.12 -23.28
C VAL A 93 4.74 1.38 -23.37
N LEU A 94 3.88 1.55 -22.37
CA LEU A 94 2.54 0.96 -22.34
C LEU A 94 1.62 1.54 -23.42
N GLY A 95 1.92 2.72 -23.96
CA GLY A 95 1.18 3.31 -25.08
C GLY A 95 -0.25 3.73 -24.72
N PHE A 96 -0.47 4.15 -23.47
CA PHE A 96 -1.75 4.74 -23.07
C PHE A 96 -2.03 6.05 -23.85
N PRO A 97 -3.30 6.37 -24.14
CA PRO A 97 -3.63 7.61 -24.84
C PRO A 97 -3.33 8.83 -23.97
N THR A 98 -2.99 9.96 -24.60
CA THR A 98 -2.89 11.25 -23.92
C THR A 98 -4.23 11.62 -23.26
N PRO A 99 -4.24 12.23 -22.06
CA PRO A 99 -3.07 12.69 -21.28
C PRO A 99 -2.44 11.63 -20.36
N THR A 100 -2.94 10.39 -20.40
CA THR A 100 -2.56 9.31 -19.47
C THR A 100 -1.12 8.87 -19.65
N ASP A 101 -0.49 9.09 -20.80
CA ASP A 101 0.93 8.80 -21.05
C ASP A 101 1.92 9.62 -20.19
N SER A 102 1.48 10.77 -19.68
CA SER A 102 2.26 11.65 -18.79
C SER A 102 2.01 11.41 -17.30
N LEU A 103 0.92 10.71 -16.96
CA LEU A 103 0.49 10.43 -15.60
C LEU A 103 0.71 8.94 -15.27
N PRO A 104 1.64 8.58 -14.37
CA PRO A 104 1.97 7.18 -14.05
C PRO A 104 0.91 6.51 -13.14
N VAL A 105 -0.37 6.83 -13.36
CA VAL A 105 -1.52 6.31 -12.61
C VAL A 105 -2.64 6.04 -13.60
N LEU A 106 -3.17 4.83 -13.56
CA LEU A 106 -4.39 4.45 -14.27
C LEU A 106 -5.44 4.01 -13.25
N THR A 107 -6.56 4.70 -13.22
CA THR A 107 -7.74 4.28 -12.45
C THR A 107 -8.69 3.54 -13.37
N LEU A 108 -8.89 2.25 -13.10
CA LEU A 108 -9.84 1.43 -13.84
C LEU A 108 -11.06 1.17 -12.94
N GLN A 109 -12.18 1.76 -13.33
CA GLN A 109 -13.46 1.54 -12.66
C GLN A 109 -14.20 0.40 -13.37
N THR A 110 -14.69 -0.58 -12.61
CA THR A 110 -15.57 -1.62 -13.12
C THR A 110 -16.93 -1.59 -12.44
N THR A 111 -17.93 -2.19 -13.06
CA THR A 111 -19.31 -2.30 -12.55
C THR A 111 -19.60 -3.68 -11.95
N GLY A 112 -18.58 -4.43 -11.55
CA GLY A 112 -18.74 -5.81 -11.07
C GLY A 112 -19.59 -5.90 -9.80
N TRP A 113 -20.02 -7.11 -9.43
CA TRP A 113 -20.70 -7.33 -8.14
C TRP A 113 -19.70 -7.90 -7.13
N LYS A 114 -19.73 -7.37 -5.90
CA LYS A 114 -18.95 -7.94 -4.80
C LYS A 114 -19.62 -9.20 -4.26
N GLN A 115 -18.82 -10.20 -3.91
CA GLN A 115 -19.25 -11.43 -3.28
C GLN A 115 -18.55 -11.56 -1.92
N LEU A 116 -19.32 -11.85 -0.87
CA LEU A 116 -18.78 -12.19 0.44
C LEU A 116 -18.55 -13.70 0.49
N THR A 117 -17.33 -14.11 0.81
CA THR A 117 -17.01 -15.54 0.93
C THR A 117 -17.30 -16.07 2.33
N LEU A 118 -17.30 -17.41 2.45
CA LEU A 118 -17.44 -18.10 3.74
C LEU A 118 -16.36 -17.67 4.75
N GLU A 119 -15.20 -17.24 4.27
CA GLU A 119 -14.08 -16.72 5.07
C GLU A 119 -14.27 -15.27 5.53
N ARG A 120 -15.46 -14.69 5.33
CA ARG A 120 -15.79 -13.29 5.68
C ARG A 120 -14.89 -12.25 4.99
N SER A 121 -14.39 -12.59 3.80
CA SER A 121 -13.58 -11.71 2.96
C SER A 121 -14.28 -11.47 1.62
N TRP A 122 -13.96 -10.35 0.96
CA TRP A 122 -14.66 -9.91 -0.23
C TRP A 122 -13.86 -10.24 -1.51
N SER A 123 -14.57 -10.67 -2.54
CA SER A 123 -14.05 -10.85 -3.90
C SER A 123 -14.93 -10.13 -4.93
N ASN A 124 -14.36 -9.82 -6.07
CA ASN A 124 -15.08 -9.35 -7.25
C ASN A 124 -14.37 -9.95 -8.47
N ASP A 125 -15.04 -10.88 -9.15
CA ASP A 125 -14.43 -11.62 -10.25
C ASP A 125 -14.05 -10.69 -11.42
N LEU A 126 -14.83 -9.63 -11.68
CA LEU A 126 -14.50 -8.66 -12.72
C LEU A 126 -13.24 -7.85 -12.37
N HIS A 127 -13.04 -7.52 -11.09
CA HIS A 127 -11.81 -6.86 -10.64
C HIS A 127 -10.60 -7.79 -10.81
N ASN A 128 -10.74 -9.07 -10.42
CA ASN A 128 -9.69 -10.05 -10.56
C ASN A 128 -9.33 -10.28 -12.03
N GLU A 129 -10.33 -10.42 -12.90
CA GLU A 129 -10.13 -10.58 -14.33
C GLU A 129 -9.47 -9.35 -14.97
N ALA A 130 -9.97 -8.15 -14.67
CA ALA A 130 -9.38 -6.91 -15.16
C ALA A 130 -7.91 -6.76 -14.71
N THR A 131 -7.61 -7.14 -13.48
CA THR A 131 -6.24 -7.16 -12.92
C THR A 131 -5.33 -8.08 -13.72
N LEU A 132 -5.77 -9.30 -14.01
CA LEU A 132 -4.99 -10.26 -14.80
C LEU A 132 -4.79 -9.81 -16.24
N ARG A 133 -5.83 -9.24 -16.87
CA ARG A 133 -5.73 -8.68 -18.22
C ARG A 133 -4.74 -7.50 -18.27
N LEU A 134 -4.78 -6.61 -17.27
CA LEU A 134 -3.86 -5.49 -17.18
C LEU A 134 -2.42 -5.96 -16.92
N ARG A 135 -2.21 -6.96 -16.06
CA ARG A 135 -0.89 -7.58 -15.86
C ARG A 135 -0.33 -8.12 -17.17
N ARG A 136 -1.12 -8.94 -17.89
CA ARG A 136 -0.71 -9.50 -19.18
C ARG A 136 -0.35 -8.40 -20.18
N PHE A 137 -1.19 -7.38 -20.29
CA PHE A 137 -0.89 -6.21 -21.13
C PHE A 137 0.45 -5.55 -20.80
N ILE A 138 0.76 -5.34 -19.51
CA ILE A 138 2.04 -4.76 -19.08
C ILE A 138 3.21 -5.68 -19.44
N VAL A 139 3.10 -6.98 -19.14
CA VAL A 139 4.15 -7.97 -19.43
C VAL A 139 4.37 -8.13 -20.93
N ASP A 140 3.32 -8.13 -21.75
CA ASP A 140 3.42 -8.22 -23.21
C ASP A 140 4.17 -7.01 -23.80
N LYS A 141 4.02 -5.83 -23.19
CA LYS A 141 4.69 -4.60 -23.60
C LYS A 141 6.09 -4.46 -23.01
N ILE A 142 6.31 -4.99 -21.82
CA ILE A 142 7.55 -4.91 -21.06
C ILE A 142 7.82 -6.29 -20.44
N PRO A 143 8.38 -7.25 -21.19
CA PRO A 143 8.51 -8.65 -20.75
C PRO A 143 9.27 -8.86 -19.44
N SER A 144 10.18 -7.94 -19.10
CA SER A 144 10.96 -7.96 -17.87
C SER A 144 10.36 -7.12 -16.73
N ALA A 145 9.17 -6.54 -16.90
CA ALA A 145 8.57 -5.69 -15.87
C ALA A 145 8.17 -6.50 -14.64
N PRO A 146 8.73 -6.17 -13.45
CA PRO A 146 8.23 -6.75 -12.21
C PRO A 146 6.88 -6.09 -11.87
N VAL A 147 5.79 -6.81 -12.12
CA VAL A 147 4.43 -6.38 -11.79
C VAL A 147 3.98 -7.06 -10.49
N VAL A 148 3.68 -6.24 -9.49
CA VAL A 148 3.10 -6.70 -8.22
C VAL A 148 1.59 -6.45 -8.21
N LEU A 149 0.83 -7.45 -7.77
CA LEU A 149 -0.61 -7.35 -7.53
C LEU A 149 -0.85 -7.23 -6.02
N SER A 150 -1.32 -6.06 -5.58
CA SER A 150 -1.60 -5.79 -4.16
C SER A 150 -3.10 -5.73 -3.91
N CYS A 151 -3.63 -6.66 -3.11
CA CYS A 151 -5.05 -6.78 -2.83
C CYS A 151 -5.38 -6.32 -1.40
N TYR A 152 -6.51 -5.65 -1.23
CA TYR A 152 -7.05 -5.34 0.11
C TYR A 152 -7.57 -6.60 0.83
N TYR A 153 -8.06 -7.59 0.07
CA TYR A 153 -8.71 -8.79 0.61
C TYR A 153 -7.95 -10.07 0.29
N SER A 154 -7.80 -10.95 1.28
CA SER A 154 -7.13 -12.25 1.14
C SER A 154 -7.80 -13.17 0.13
N THR A 155 -9.13 -13.11 -0.01
CA THR A 155 -9.84 -13.88 -1.04
C THR A 155 -9.43 -13.46 -2.45
N SER A 156 -9.21 -12.15 -2.69
CA SER A 156 -8.73 -11.68 -3.99
C SER A 156 -7.30 -12.19 -4.25
N VAL A 157 -6.45 -12.23 -3.22
CA VAL A 157 -5.12 -12.86 -3.31
C VAL A 157 -5.24 -14.32 -3.74
N ALA A 158 -5.99 -15.13 -2.98
CA ALA A 158 -6.13 -16.56 -3.26
C ALA A 158 -6.71 -16.82 -4.66
N ARG A 159 -7.71 -16.04 -5.08
CA ARG A 159 -8.35 -16.18 -6.39
C ARG A 159 -7.40 -15.84 -7.53
N ILE A 160 -6.68 -14.72 -7.44
CA ILE A 160 -5.73 -14.31 -8.48
C ILE A 160 -4.56 -15.29 -8.55
N THR A 161 -4.00 -15.73 -7.41
CA THR A 161 -2.93 -16.74 -7.37
C THR A 161 -3.36 -18.06 -7.98
N ALA A 162 -4.61 -18.50 -7.77
CA ALA A 162 -5.13 -19.71 -8.41
C ALA A 162 -5.28 -19.58 -9.94
N LEU A 163 -5.60 -18.38 -10.44
CA LEU A 163 -5.79 -18.11 -11.87
C LEU A 163 -4.48 -17.78 -12.61
N ASP A 164 -3.47 -17.28 -11.89
CA ASP A 164 -2.16 -16.90 -12.42
C ASP A 164 -1.06 -17.18 -11.39
N PRO A 165 -0.62 -18.45 -11.24
CA PRO A 165 0.33 -18.87 -10.22
C PRO A 165 1.71 -18.21 -10.32
N GLU A 166 2.06 -17.67 -11.49
CA GLU A 166 3.34 -16.98 -11.72
C GLU A 166 3.31 -15.51 -11.29
N SER A 167 2.12 -14.97 -10.99
CA SER A 167 1.97 -13.58 -10.56
C SER A 167 2.42 -13.37 -9.12
N GLN A 168 3.04 -12.22 -8.86
CA GLN A 168 3.42 -11.80 -7.52
C GLN A 168 2.22 -11.13 -6.85
N VAL A 169 1.43 -11.91 -6.11
CA VAL A 169 0.20 -11.43 -5.45
C VAL A 169 0.39 -11.36 -3.94
N PHE A 170 0.10 -10.20 -3.35
CA PHE A 170 0.18 -10.00 -1.91
C PHE A 170 -1.07 -9.29 -1.40
N SER A 171 -1.41 -9.51 -0.12
CA SER A 171 -2.24 -8.54 0.58
C SER A 171 -1.43 -7.27 0.85
N ILE A 172 -2.08 -6.11 0.91
CA ILE A 172 -1.39 -4.82 1.18
C ILE A 172 -0.54 -4.90 2.45
N ASN A 173 -1.09 -5.46 3.53
CA ASN A 173 -0.38 -5.63 4.81
C ASN A 173 0.87 -6.51 4.71
N ARG A 174 0.98 -7.38 3.69
CA ARG A 174 2.14 -8.25 3.47
C ARG A 174 3.15 -7.67 2.47
N HIS A 175 2.83 -6.55 1.84
CA HIS A 175 3.69 -5.89 0.85
C HIS A 175 4.36 -4.61 1.39
N GLN A 176 4.16 -4.28 2.67
CA GLN A 176 4.88 -3.18 3.30
C GLN A 176 6.40 -3.38 3.18
N ASP A 177 7.13 -2.28 2.96
CA ASP A 177 8.59 -2.21 2.75
C ASP A 177 9.15 -2.89 1.49
N ARG A 178 8.29 -3.33 0.56
CA ARG A 178 8.72 -3.89 -0.73
C ARG A 178 8.57 -2.87 -1.85
N ASP A 179 9.52 -2.93 -2.77
CA ASP A 179 9.55 -2.08 -3.96
C ASP A 179 9.15 -2.86 -5.20
N CYS A 180 8.48 -2.20 -6.13
CA CYS A 180 8.24 -2.69 -7.47
C CYS A 180 8.27 -1.54 -8.48
N ASP A 181 8.50 -1.88 -9.75
CA ASP A 181 8.42 -0.90 -10.83
C ASP A 181 6.98 -0.65 -11.28
N SER A 182 6.08 -1.63 -11.11
CA SER A 182 4.67 -1.52 -11.44
C SER A 182 3.81 -2.24 -10.40
N ALA A 183 2.81 -1.54 -9.87
CA ALA A 183 1.83 -2.08 -8.94
C ALA A 183 0.43 -1.99 -9.54
N ILE A 184 -0.35 -3.07 -9.39
CA ILE A 184 -1.80 -3.06 -9.61
C ILE A 184 -2.48 -3.24 -8.27
N ILE A 185 -3.23 -2.23 -7.83
CA ILE A 185 -3.92 -2.22 -6.54
C ILE A 185 -5.38 -2.61 -6.74
N VAL A 186 -5.80 -3.68 -6.05
CA VAL A 186 -7.15 -4.25 -6.13
C VAL A 186 -7.91 -3.96 -4.84
N THR A 187 -8.85 -3.01 -4.91
CA THR A 187 -9.63 -2.54 -3.75
C THR A 187 -10.88 -3.37 -3.46
N THR A 188 -11.41 -4.06 -4.48
CA THR A 188 -12.53 -5.03 -4.44
C THR A 188 -13.89 -4.52 -3.91
N ARG A 189 -13.96 -3.38 -3.21
CA ARG A 189 -15.23 -2.80 -2.74
C ARG A 189 -15.85 -1.87 -3.76
N ILE A 190 -17.13 -2.13 -4.02
CA ILE A 190 -18.05 -1.21 -4.68
C ILE A 190 -19.05 -0.79 -3.62
N THR A 191 -19.06 0.51 -3.29
CA THR A 191 -20.03 1.10 -2.37
C THR A 191 -21.36 1.23 -3.09
N GLN A 192 -22.35 0.45 -2.67
CA GLN A 192 -23.75 0.90 -2.76
C GLN A 192 -23.97 1.86 -1.60
N GLU A 193 -24.57 3.01 -1.89
CA GLU A 193 -24.72 4.18 -1.01
C GLU A 193 -25.38 3.91 0.36
N SER A 194 -25.94 2.71 0.59
CA SER A 194 -26.76 2.40 1.77
C SER A 194 -26.05 1.65 2.92
N VAL A 195 -24.79 1.21 2.79
CA VAL A 195 -24.14 0.42 3.85
C VAL A 195 -22.70 0.87 4.14
N ARG A 196 -22.54 1.83 5.07
CA ARG A 196 -21.26 2.16 5.74
C ARG A 196 -20.88 1.09 6.77
N GLN A 197 -20.75 -0.18 6.38
CA GLN A 197 -20.26 -1.23 7.28
C GLN A 197 -18.87 -1.70 6.84
N ASN A 198 -17.88 -1.59 7.73
CA ASN A 198 -16.51 -2.13 7.61
C ASN A 198 -15.67 -1.58 6.43
N VAL A 199 -15.71 -0.27 6.17
CA VAL A 199 -14.75 0.39 5.26
C VAL A 199 -13.51 0.93 6.00
N ASP A 200 -13.50 0.89 7.33
CA ASP A 200 -12.55 1.65 8.14
C ASP A 200 -11.09 1.30 7.87
N PHE A 201 -10.76 0.05 7.53
CA PHE A 201 -9.39 -0.34 7.15
C PHE A 201 -9.00 0.07 5.73
N VAL A 202 -9.97 0.31 4.85
CA VAL A 202 -9.75 0.85 3.49
C VAL A 202 -9.61 2.36 3.55
N LEU A 203 -10.22 2.99 4.56
CA LEU A 203 -10.19 4.42 4.81
C LEU A 203 -9.11 4.83 5.81
N ASP A 204 -8.25 3.89 6.24
CA ASP A 204 -7.07 4.18 7.05
C ASP A 204 -6.07 4.93 6.13
N PRO A 205 -5.86 6.24 6.35
CA PRO A 205 -5.12 7.11 5.43
C PRO A 205 -3.61 6.82 5.39
#